data_AF-A0A9E4PN01-F1
#
_entry.id   AF-A0A9E4PN01-F1
#
_cell.length_a   1.000
_cell.length_b   1.000
_cell.length_c   1.000
_cell.angle_alpha   90.00
_cell.angle_beta   90.00
_cell.angle_gamma   90.00
#
_symmetry.space_group_name_H-M   'P 1'
#
loop_
_entity.id
_entity.type
_entity.pdbx_description
1 polymer ?
#
loop_
_entity_poly.entity_id
_entity_poly.type
_entity_poly.pdbx_seq_one_letter_code
_entity_poly.pdbx_strand_id
1 'polypeptide(L)'
;NSAPVGITTDGREFWVLDDNGGNGLVFRYNLAGTPIGDPFAVGPVSQPGGIATDGTNIWVADRNTGTVYPFSLDGNPPGPSTPGLYTGSYSWYVDRQGKVQSLSFFFPQEDKTGFLAVYP
;
A
#
# COMPACT_ATOMS: atom_id res chain seq x y z
N ASN A 1 -8.79 -8.13 -10.98
CA ASN A 1 -7.54 -8.61 -10.39
C ASN A 1 -6.98 -9.67 -11.34
N SER A 2 -5.95 -9.30 -12.09
CA SER A 2 -5.29 -10.09 -13.13
C SER A 2 -3.76 -10.02 -13.03
N ALA A 3 -3.20 -9.02 -12.34
CA ALA A 3 -1.77 -8.81 -12.16
C ALA A 3 -1.46 -8.28 -10.75
N PRO A 4 -1.70 -9.06 -9.68
CA PRO A 4 -1.49 -8.61 -8.31
C PRO A 4 0.00 -8.38 -8.02
N VAL A 5 0.31 -7.24 -7.40
CA VAL A 5 1.69 -6.84 -7.03
C VAL A 5 1.85 -6.57 -5.53
N GLY A 6 0.75 -6.49 -4.77
CA GLY A 6 0.81 -6.31 -3.32
C GLY A 6 -0.53 -6.53 -2.63
N ILE A 7 -0.50 -6.76 -1.33
CA ILE A 7 -1.69 -6.93 -0.48
C ILE A 7 -1.48 -6.26 0.88
N THR A 8 -2.54 -5.69 1.44
CA THR A 8 -2.55 -5.16 2.81
C THR A 8 -3.90 -5.40 3.49
N THR A 9 -3.98 -5.27 4.81
CA THR A 9 -5.20 -5.50 5.60
C THR A 9 -5.23 -4.61 6.84
N ASP A 10 -6.43 -4.20 7.23
CA ASP A 10 -6.71 -3.50 8.49
C ASP A 10 -7.19 -4.46 9.60
N GLY A 11 -7.23 -5.77 9.32
CA GLY A 11 -7.76 -6.80 10.20
C GLY A 11 -9.27 -7.04 10.08
N ARG A 12 -9.99 -6.30 9.23
CA ARG A 12 -11.43 -6.50 8.93
C ARG A 12 -11.68 -6.77 7.45
N GLU A 13 -10.84 -6.20 6.60
CA GLU A 13 -10.87 -6.30 5.15
C GLU A 13 -9.44 -6.38 4.62
N PHE A 14 -9.29 -6.67 3.33
CA PHE A 14 -7.99 -6.59 2.68
C PHE A 14 -8.09 -5.95 1.30
N TRP A 15 -6.98 -5.33 0.90
CA TRP A 15 -6.83 -4.62 -0.36
C TRP A 15 -5.70 -5.26 -1.15
N VAL A 16 -5.96 -5.55 -2.42
CA VAL A 16 -4.98 -6.09 -3.37
C VAL A 16 -4.67 -5.03 -4.41
N LEU A 17 -3.40 -4.65 -4.50
CA LEU A 17 -2.89 -3.79 -5.55
C LEU A 17 -2.59 -4.62 -6.79
N ASP A 18 -3.13 -4.20 -7.92
CA ASP A 18 -2.97 -4.79 -9.24
C ASP A 18 -2.27 -3.78 -10.16
N ASP A 19 -1.32 -4.22 -10.98
CA ASP A 19 -0.56 -3.33 -11.86
C ASP A 19 -1.44 -2.68 -12.95
N ASN A 20 -2.45 -3.38 -13.46
CA ASN A 20 -3.37 -2.92 -14.49
C ASN A 20 -2.69 -2.14 -15.64
N GLY A 21 -1.58 -2.69 -16.17
CA GLY A 21 -0.81 -2.07 -17.25
C GLY A 21 -0.16 -0.73 -16.85
N GLY A 22 0.27 -0.58 -15.59
CA GLY A 22 0.93 0.60 -15.04
C GLY A 22 -0.02 1.61 -14.38
N ASN A 23 -1.33 1.52 -14.62
CA ASN A 23 -2.29 2.50 -14.08
C ASN A 23 -2.73 2.22 -12.65
N GLY A 24 -2.46 1.01 -12.14
CA GLY A 24 -2.77 0.60 -10.78
C GLY A 24 -4.27 0.54 -10.46
N LEU A 25 -4.74 -0.63 -10.04
CA LEU A 25 -6.06 -0.78 -9.40
C LEU A 25 -5.91 -1.36 -8.02
N VAL A 26 -6.75 -0.91 -7.09
CA VAL A 26 -6.88 -1.56 -5.79
C VAL A 26 -8.23 -2.24 -5.71
N PHE A 27 -8.20 -3.56 -5.49
CA PHE A 27 -9.37 -4.39 -5.26
C PHE A 27 -9.56 -4.59 -3.75
N ARG A 28 -10.80 -4.40 -3.27
CA ARG A 28 -11.14 -4.55 -1.85
C ARG A 28 -11.96 -5.81 -1.63
N TYR A 29 -11.70 -6.49 -0.52
CA TYR A 29 -12.36 -7.74 -0.17
C TYR A 29 -12.63 -7.81 1.34
N ASN A 30 -13.67 -8.54 1.72
CA ASN A 30 -13.80 -9.00 3.11
C ASN A 30 -12.79 -10.13 3.39
N LEU A 31 -12.60 -10.51 4.65
CA LEU A 31 -11.66 -11.60 5.02
C LEU A 31 -12.02 -12.98 4.43
N ALA A 32 -13.25 -13.17 3.95
CA ALA A 32 -13.68 -14.38 3.26
C ALA A 32 -13.36 -14.36 1.75
N GLY A 33 -12.71 -13.28 1.25
CA GLY A 33 -12.36 -13.13 -0.16
C GLY A 33 -13.52 -12.70 -1.06
N THR A 34 -14.64 -12.24 -0.49
CA THR A 34 -15.73 -11.67 -1.26
C THR A 34 -15.37 -10.23 -1.66
N PRO A 35 -15.45 -9.86 -2.95
CA PRO A 35 -15.21 -8.49 -3.39
C PRO A 35 -16.17 -7.50 -2.72
N ILE A 36 -15.67 -6.34 -2.34
CA ILE A 36 -16.46 -5.23 -1.79
C ILE A 36 -16.36 -4.06 -2.75
N GLY A 37 -17.48 -3.72 -3.40
CA GLY A 37 -17.57 -2.60 -4.33
C GLY A 37 -16.72 -2.78 -5.59
N ASP A 38 -16.61 -1.70 -6.36
CA ASP A 38 -15.75 -1.62 -7.53
C ASP A 38 -14.31 -1.30 -7.12
N PRO A 39 -13.29 -1.77 -7.86
CA PRO A 39 -11.92 -1.37 -7.64
C PRO A 39 -11.73 0.13 -7.91
N PHE A 40 -10.81 0.76 -7.18
CA PHE A 40 -10.46 2.16 -7.42
C PHE A 40 -9.10 2.30 -8.10
N ALA A 41 -8.98 3.33 -8.94
CA ALA A 41 -7.75 3.66 -9.63
C ALA A 41 -6.82 4.49 -8.74
N VAL A 42 -5.52 4.19 -8.80
CA VAL A 42 -4.48 4.96 -8.09
C VAL A 42 -3.83 5.93 -9.07
N GLY A 43 -4.63 6.80 -9.67
CA GLY A 43 -4.29 7.61 -10.85
C GLY A 43 -2.93 8.35 -10.90
N PRO A 44 -2.32 8.83 -9.80
CA PRO A 44 -0.97 9.41 -9.87
C PRO A 44 0.17 8.37 -9.91
N VAL A 45 -0.11 7.09 -9.69
CA VAL A 45 0.86 5.98 -9.73
C VAL A 45 1.02 5.51 -11.17
N SER A 46 2.26 5.48 -11.66
CA SER A 46 2.61 5.06 -13.01
C SER A 46 3.23 3.65 -13.09
N GLN A 47 3.76 3.16 -11.97
CA GLN A 47 4.29 1.81 -11.86
C GLN A 47 4.13 1.27 -10.43
N PRO A 48 2.93 0.76 -10.06
CA PRO A 48 2.65 0.29 -8.70
C PRO A 48 3.62 -0.83 -8.27
N GLY A 49 4.20 -0.70 -7.08
CA GLY A 49 5.17 -1.69 -6.54
C GLY A 49 4.85 -2.26 -5.18
N GLY A 50 3.97 -1.62 -4.41
CA GLY A 50 3.63 -2.07 -3.08
C GLY A 50 2.47 -1.26 -2.50
N ILE A 51 1.77 -1.86 -1.56
CA ILE A 51 0.61 -1.29 -0.86
C ILE A 51 0.74 -1.54 0.64
N ALA A 52 0.35 -0.56 1.46
CA ALA A 52 0.29 -0.66 2.92
C ALA A 52 -0.95 0.09 3.46
N THR A 53 -1.37 -0.24 4.69
CA THR A 53 -2.44 0.47 5.41
C THR A 53 -2.12 0.60 6.90
N ASP A 54 -2.67 1.62 7.55
CA ASP A 54 -2.70 1.85 9.00
C ASP A 54 -4.12 1.59 9.57
N GLY A 55 -5.03 1.11 8.73
CA GLY A 55 -6.45 0.94 9.04
C GLY A 55 -7.32 2.18 8.84
N THR A 56 -6.76 3.30 8.37
CA THR A 56 -7.50 4.52 8.00
C THR A 56 -7.20 4.96 6.58
N ASN A 57 -5.95 4.81 6.13
CA ASN A 57 -5.49 5.18 4.80
C ASN A 57 -4.76 4.00 4.14
N ILE A 58 -4.59 4.11 2.83
CA ILE A 58 -3.79 3.23 2.00
C ILE A 58 -2.66 4.03 1.39
N TRP A 59 -1.48 3.44 1.32
CA TRP A 59 -0.32 4.01 0.64
C TRP A 59 0.09 3.10 -0.50
N VAL A 60 0.30 3.68 -1.68
CA VAL A 60 0.79 2.97 -2.86
C VAL A 60 2.11 3.55 -3.30
N ALA A 61 3.14 2.70 -3.39
CA ALA A 61 4.45 3.08 -3.88
C ALA A 61 4.50 2.99 -5.42
N ASP A 62 5.00 4.05 -6.05
CA ASP A 62 5.36 4.09 -7.47
C ASP A 62 6.86 3.75 -7.61
N ARG A 63 7.18 2.64 -8.28
CA ARG A 63 8.55 2.16 -8.50
C ARG A 63 9.33 2.99 -9.52
N ASN A 64 8.62 3.64 -10.44
CA ASN A 64 9.22 4.46 -11.48
C ASN A 64 9.69 5.80 -10.90
N THR A 65 8.86 6.41 -10.05
CA THR A 65 9.17 7.73 -9.47
C THR A 65 9.78 7.66 -8.06
N GLY A 66 9.68 6.52 -7.39
CA GLY A 66 10.05 6.37 -5.96
C GLY A 66 9.11 7.12 -5.01
N THR A 67 7.96 7.59 -5.49
CA THR A 67 6.98 8.37 -4.72
C THR A 67 5.95 7.45 -4.09
N VAL A 68 5.47 7.80 -2.89
CA VAL A 68 4.37 7.09 -2.22
C VAL A 68 3.13 8.00 -2.22
N TYR A 69 2.03 7.48 -2.75
CA TYR A 69 0.76 8.19 -2.84
C TYR A 69 -0.23 7.66 -1.80
N PRO A 70 -0.75 8.53 -0.92
CA PRO A 70 -1.80 8.18 0.01
C PRO A 70 -3.19 8.23 -0.63
N PHE A 71 -4.09 7.37 -0.15
CA PHE A 71 -5.50 7.28 -0.51
C PHE A 71 -6.32 6.93 0.74
N SER A 72 -7.61 7.25 0.76
CA SER A 72 -8.52 6.67 1.75
C SER A 72 -8.73 5.17 1.48
N LEU A 73 -9.33 4.43 2.43
CA LEU A 73 -9.69 3.02 2.23
C LEU A 73 -10.65 2.79 1.04
N ASP A 74 -11.38 3.83 0.64
CA ASP A 74 -12.30 3.85 -0.50
C ASP A 74 -11.66 4.40 -1.78
N GLY A 75 -10.36 4.72 -1.75
CA GLY A 75 -9.61 5.14 -2.93
C GLY A 75 -9.66 6.62 -3.27
N ASN A 76 -10.19 7.45 -2.37
CA ASN A 76 -10.18 8.89 -2.61
C ASN A 76 -8.77 9.44 -2.36
N PRO A 77 -8.24 10.30 -3.25
CA PRO A 77 -7.03 11.04 -2.94
C PRO A 77 -7.25 11.90 -1.68
N PRO A 78 -6.18 12.26 -0.96
CA PRO A 78 -6.31 13.06 0.24
C PRO A 78 -6.95 14.41 -0.13
N GLY A 79 -7.85 14.91 0.73
CA GLY A 79 -8.44 16.23 0.54
C GLY A 79 -7.36 17.34 0.52
N PRO A 80 -7.69 18.56 0.06
CA PRO A 80 -6.75 19.67 -0.08
C PRO A 80 -6.08 20.14 1.23
N SER A 81 -6.43 19.57 2.38
CA SER A 81 -5.94 19.93 3.72
C SER A 81 -4.99 18.91 4.37
N THR A 82 -4.61 17.84 3.68
CA THR A 82 -3.63 16.86 4.22
C THR A 82 -2.24 17.11 3.64
N PRO A 83 -1.23 17.46 4.46
CA PRO A 83 0.15 17.51 4.02
C PRO A 83 0.62 16.14 3.50
N GLY A 84 1.47 16.14 2.47
CA GLY A 84 2.45 15.08 2.25
C GLY A 84 2.32 14.31 0.93
N LEU A 85 2.99 14.82 -0.11
CA LEU A 85 3.90 13.96 -0.86
C LEU A 85 4.92 13.44 0.16
N TYR A 86 4.77 12.21 0.64
CA TYR A 86 5.67 11.65 1.64
C TYR A 86 6.89 11.03 0.93
N THR A 87 8.04 11.68 1.04
CA THR A 87 9.35 11.06 0.80
C THR A 87 9.82 10.41 2.10
N GLY A 88 9.66 9.09 2.21
CA GLY A 88 10.07 8.31 3.39
C GLY A 88 11.19 7.32 3.07
N SER A 89 11.88 6.83 4.10
CA SER A 89 12.83 5.72 3.98
C SER A 89 12.15 4.40 4.34
N TYR A 90 12.40 3.34 3.58
CA TYR A 90 11.97 1.98 3.88
C TYR A 90 13.20 1.11 4.11
N SER A 91 13.07 0.10 4.98
CA SER A 91 14.08 -0.94 5.16
C SER A 91 13.41 -2.31 5.12
N TRP A 92 14.11 -3.28 4.55
CA TRP A 92 13.62 -4.65 4.42
C TRP A 92 14.75 -5.62 4.79
N TYR A 93 14.39 -6.71 5.46
CA TYR A 93 15.30 -7.81 5.76
C TYR A 93 15.01 -9.00 4.85
N VAL A 94 16.07 -9.58 4.32
CA VAL A 94 16.03 -10.80 3.49
C VAL A 94 16.79 -11.90 4.21
N ASP A 95 16.21 -13.09 4.27
CA ASP A 95 16.94 -14.25 4.72
C ASP A 95 17.94 -14.77 3.67
N ARG A 96 18.72 -15.79 4.04
CA ARG A 96 19.71 -16.42 3.14
C ARG A 96 19.10 -17.13 1.94
N GLN A 97 17.78 -17.27 1.89
CA GLN A 97 17.02 -17.92 0.83
C GLN A 97 16.39 -16.89 -0.13
N GLY A 98 16.57 -15.59 0.13
CA GLY A 98 16.02 -14.52 -0.69
C GLY A 98 14.61 -14.09 -0.30
N LYS A 99 14.04 -14.59 0.81
CA LYS A 99 12.68 -14.23 1.25
C LYS A 99 12.70 -12.99 2.16
N VAL A 100 11.80 -12.05 1.88
CA VAL A 100 11.59 -10.85 2.71
C VAL A 100 10.84 -11.27 3.98
N GLN A 101 11.43 -11.06 5.15
CA GLN A 101 10.79 -11.44 6.44
C GLN A 101 10.14 -10.25 7.15
N SER A 102 10.62 -9.04 6.88
CA SER A 102 10.08 -7.81 7.47
C SER A 102 10.28 -6.64 6.50
N LEU A 103 9.25 -5.81 6.39
CA LEU A 103 9.28 -4.53 5.67
C LEU A 103 8.85 -3.45 6.65
N SER A 104 9.72 -2.47 6.88
CA SER A 104 9.47 -1.35 7.78
C SER A 104 9.45 -0.04 7.00
N PHE A 105 8.41 0.77 7.22
CA PHE A 105 8.28 2.11 6.67
C PHE A 105 8.57 3.11 7.80
N PHE A 106 9.56 3.98 7.60
CA PHE A 106 9.82 5.08 8.53
C PHE A 106 9.11 6.33 8.03
N PHE A 107 8.13 6.79 8.79
CA PHE A 107 7.47 8.08 8.59
C PHE A 107 8.12 9.11 9.52
N PRO A 108 8.39 10.34 9.05
CA PRO A 108 8.97 11.39 9.87
C PRO A 108 7.90 12.04 10.77
N GLN A 109 7.48 11.35 11.82
CA GLN A 109 7.02 11.98 13.07
C GLN A 109 7.55 11.15 14.24
N GLU A 110 8.19 11.83 15.20
CA GLU A 110 9.04 11.26 16.25
C GLU A 110 8.32 10.39 17.30
N ASP A 111 7.02 10.18 17.18
CA ASP A 111 6.19 9.54 18.19
C ASP A 111 5.23 8.46 17.64
N LYS A 112 5.36 8.08 16.36
CA LYS A 112 4.60 6.96 15.78
C LYS A 112 5.47 6.09 14.88
N THR A 113 6.20 5.16 15.49
CA THR A 113 6.86 4.06 14.77
C THR A 113 5.81 3.28 13.97
N GLY A 114 5.96 3.27 12.65
CA GLY A 114 5.11 2.54 11.73
C GLY A 114 5.35 1.03 11.79
N PHE A 115 4.24 0.30 11.78
CA PHE A 115 4.01 -1.08 11.32
C PHE A 115 5.22 -2.03 11.24
N LEU A 116 5.26 -3.00 12.16
CA LEU A 116 6.06 -4.23 12.08
C LEU A 116 5.17 -5.36 11.53
N ALA A 117 5.29 -5.72 10.26
CA ALA A 117 4.86 -7.04 9.82
C ALA A 117 6.00 -8.04 10.07
N VAL A 118 5.85 -8.86 11.12
CA VAL A 118 6.65 -10.08 11.31
C VAL A 118 5.94 -11.20 10.56
N TYR A 119 6.56 -11.74 9.52
CA TYR A 119 6.11 -12.98 8.89
C TYR A 119 6.82 -14.18 9.53
N PRO A 120 6.14 -15.32 9.76
CA PRO A 120 6.78 -16.57 10.15
C PRO A 120 7.57 -17.23 8.99
#